data_AF-A0A534KD59-F1
#
_entry.id   AF-A0A534KD59-F1
#
_cell.length_a   1.000
_cell.length_b   1.000
_cell.length_c   1.000
_cell.angle_alpha   90.00
_cell.angle_beta   90.00
_cell.angle_gamma   90.00
#
_symmetry.space_group_name_H-M   'P 1'
#
loop_
_entity.id
_entity.type
_entity.pdbx_description
1 polymer ?
#
loop_
_entity_poly.entity_id
_entity_poly.type
_entity_poly.pdbx_seq_one_letter_code
_entity_poly.pdbx_strand_id
1 'polypeptide(L)'
;MRDQMLPALRKTLQDKYHEAIFDYGNVDNPVEPRSWDTYAPLGWYGTNYVGLRGRMAILSEAYSHADFKTRVQVTHDFLVEILNYAALHADEIRRLEREADRQTTLEGAGLALRPALAVTYKLGSRGVEPVVLEVMKPPDSTSVRGRVGGGRQQLLPTGELRAYRLPVNDRFVDSLTRPLPAGYYLPPAAGEIAALLRLHGIHVQRLTAEWTDTVETLVAQISWAPREFQGHHQVIIDGTWVTAPRTLPGGTHFVSTAQPLGRLVFSLLEPEGNGLARWGAFDRYLGTEFGPGGGGAVEFPVARARRAPRAPARSLP
;
A
#
# COMPACT_ATOMS: atom_id res chain seq x y z
N MET A 1 11.98 11.34 -5.16
CA MET A 1 10.61 11.89 -5.37
C MET A 1 10.31 13.07 -4.46
N ARG A 2 10.05 12.85 -3.16
CA ARG A 2 9.59 13.89 -2.22
C ARG A 2 10.54 15.06 -2.03
N ASP A 3 11.84 14.78 -1.92
CA ASP A 3 12.81 15.78 -1.48
C ASP A 3 13.48 16.54 -2.64
N GLN A 4 13.27 16.09 -3.89
CA GLN A 4 13.93 16.67 -5.07
C GLN A 4 12.95 16.91 -6.22
N MET A 5 12.40 15.83 -6.82
CA MET A 5 11.55 15.94 -8.01
C MET A 5 10.28 16.77 -7.77
N LEU A 6 9.48 16.48 -6.74
CA LEU A 6 8.24 17.24 -6.50
C LEU A 6 8.50 18.72 -6.15
N PRO A 7 9.48 19.09 -5.30
CA PRO A 7 9.87 20.48 -5.10
C PRO A 7 10.34 21.18 -6.37
N ALA A 8 11.14 20.51 -7.21
CA ALA A 8 11.59 21.06 -8.48
C ALA A 8 10.43 21.30 -9.45
N LEU A 9 9.52 20.33 -9.59
CA LEU A 9 8.32 20.46 -10.41
C LEU A 9 7.42 21.59 -9.91
N ARG A 10 7.20 21.71 -8.60
CA ARG A 10 6.42 22.80 -8.00
C ARG A 10 7.00 24.17 -8.34
N LYS A 11 8.33 24.31 -8.25
CA LYS A 11 9.02 25.55 -8.61
C LYS A 11 8.85 25.85 -10.11
N THR A 12 9.06 24.87 -10.99
CA THR A 12 8.90 25.05 -12.44
C THR A 12 7.48 25.47 -12.81
N LEU A 13 6.47 24.81 -12.23
CA LEU A 13 5.05 25.13 -12.48
C LEU A 13 4.70 26.55 -12.05
N GLN A 14 5.17 26.95 -10.86
CA GLN A 14 4.98 28.30 -10.35
C GLN A 14 5.68 29.38 -11.20
N ASP A 15 6.92 29.15 -11.62
CA ASP A 15 7.72 30.17 -12.30
C ASP A 15 7.37 30.30 -13.78
N LYS A 16 7.10 29.18 -14.46
CA LYS A 16 6.89 29.11 -15.91
C LYS A 16 5.44 29.29 -16.32
N TYR A 17 4.52 28.67 -15.58
CA TYR A 17 3.09 28.63 -15.92
C TYR A 17 2.23 29.45 -14.94
N HIS A 18 2.81 29.91 -13.82
CA HIS A 18 2.08 30.56 -12.74
C HIS A 18 1.01 29.66 -12.10
N GLU A 19 1.27 28.35 -12.12
CA GLU A 19 0.37 27.33 -11.60
C GLU A 19 0.90 26.81 -10.26
N ALA A 20 0.24 27.21 -9.17
CA ALA A 20 0.58 26.73 -7.84
C ALA A 20 0.06 25.30 -7.63
N ILE A 21 0.97 24.36 -7.35
CA ILE A 21 0.62 22.97 -7.00
C ILE A 21 0.97 22.64 -5.55
N PHE A 22 0.19 21.76 -4.94
CA PHE A 22 0.38 21.28 -3.57
C PHE A 22 0.45 19.76 -3.53
N ASP A 23 0.97 19.20 -2.44
CA ASP A 23 0.99 17.75 -2.27
C ASP A 23 -0.44 17.22 -2.12
N TYR A 24 -0.71 16.08 -2.76
CA TYR A 24 -2.03 15.48 -2.75
C TYR A 24 -2.52 15.21 -1.33
N GLY A 25 -3.75 15.62 -1.07
CA GLY A 25 -4.47 15.30 0.16
C GLY A 25 -5.92 15.74 0.09
N ASN A 26 -6.62 15.50 1.20
CA ASN A 26 -7.99 15.90 1.38
C ASN A 26 -8.22 16.28 2.85
N VAL A 27 -9.36 16.90 3.12
CA VAL A 27 -9.81 17.22 4.47
C VAL A 27 -10.91 16.25 4.88
N ASP A 28 -10.93 15.87 6.15
CA ASP A 28 -11.95 14.99 6.73
C ASP A 28 -13.35 15.64 6.71
N ASN A 29 -13.38 16.95 6.98
CA ASN A 29 -14.57 17.78 6.97
C ASN A 29 -14.33 19.06 6.14
N PRO A 30 -14.91 19.17 4.93
CA PRO A 30 -14.75 20.36 4.09
C PRO A 30 -15.37 21.65 4.66
N VAL A 31 -16.27 21.57 5.64
CA VAL A 31 -16.89 22.74 6.29
C VAL A 31 -16.00 23.28 7.42
N GLU A 32 -15.37 22.37 8.16
CA GLU A 32 -14.47 22.69 9.28
C GLU A 32 -13.19 21.86 9.16
N PRO A 33 -12.28 22.24 8.23
CA PRO A 33 -11.08 21.43 7.96
C PRO A 33 -10.12 21.48 9.15
N ARG A 34 -9.64 20.32 9.59
CA ARG A 34 -8.75 20.19 10.75
C ARG A 34 -7.33 19.74 10.40
N SER A 35 -7.18 18.97 9.32
CA SER A 35 -5.91 18.51 8.77
C SER A 35 -6.02 18.35 7.26
N TRP A 36 -4.88 18.44 6.58
CA TRP A 36 -4.73 18.06 5.18
C TRP A 36 -4.02 16.72 5.12
N ASP A 37 -4.78 15.67 4.83
CA ASP A 37 -4.32 14.28 4.94
C ASP A 37 -4.15 13.65 3.57
N THR A 38 -3.00 13.02 3.34
CA THR A 38 -2.77 12.24 2.12
C THR A 38 -3.66 10.99 2.07
N TYR A 39 -3.61 10.27 0.96
CA TYR A 39 -4.39 9.05 0.76
C TYR A 39 -4.04 7.94 1.77
N ALA A 40 -4.80 6.83 1.78
CA ALA A 40 -4.57 5.72 2.70
C ALA A 40 -3.32 4.88 2.31
N PRO A 41 -2.62 4.25 3.27
CA PRO A 41 -1.43 3.41 3.04
C PRO A 41 -1.79 2.00 2.53
N LEU A 42 -2.70 1.92 1.56
CA LEU A 42 -3.25 0.67 1.05
C LEU A 42 -2.49 0.24 -0.20
N GLY A 43 -2.05 -1.02 -0.26
CA GLY A 43 -1.26 -1.57 -1.36
C GLY A 43 -2.02 -1.68 -2.68
N TRP A 44 -3.35 -1.64 -2.66
CA TRP A 44 -4.21 -1.60 -3.86
C TRP A 44 -4.47 -0.19 -4.38
N TYR A 45 -3.87 0.85 -3.79
CA TYR A 45 -3.82 2.17 -4.43
C TYR A 45 -2.65 2.17 -5.43
N GLY A 46 -2.91 2.58 -6.68
CA GLY A 46 -1.94 2.43 -7.78
C GLY A 46 -0.57 3.05 -7.48
N THR A 47 -0.52 4.21 -6.84
CA THR A 47 0.75 4.86 -6.45
C THR A 47 1.52 4.06 -5.40
N ASN A 48 0.84 3.59 -4.35
CA ASN A 48 1.44 2.73 -3.33
C ASN A 48 1.93 1.40 -3.94
N TYR A 49 1.13 0.79 -4.81
CA TYR A 49 1.48 -0.45 -5.49
C TYR A 49 2.79 -0.31 -6.29
N VAL A 50 2.92 0.75 -7.09
CA VAL A 50 4.14 1.03 -7.85
C VAL A 50 5.31 1.31 -6.92
N GLY A 51 5.09 2.05 -5.83
CA GLY A 51 6.09 2.28 -4.78
C GLY A 51 6.60 1.00 -4.11
N LEU A 52 5.70 0.06 -3.77
CA LEU A 52 6.03 -1.26 -3.20
C LEU A 52 6.85 -2.13 -4.15
N ARG A 53 6.77 -1.87 -5.47
CA ARG A 53 7.61 -2.50 -6.50
C ARG A 53 8.96 -1.81 -6.69
N GLY A 54 9.32 -0.84 -5.85
CA GLY A 54 10.57 -0.09 -5.96
C GLY A 54 10.60 0.84 -7.18
N ARG A 55 9.44 1.37 -7.60
CA ARG A 55 9.30 2.29 -8.72
C ARG A 55 8.65 3.60 -8.28
N MET A 56 8.88 4.66 -9.05
CA MET A 56 8.32 5.97 -8.74
C MET A 56 6.92 6.10 -9.35
N ALA A 57 5.99 6.67 -8.57
CA ALA A 57 4.65 7.03 -9.03
C ALA A 57 4.24 8.38 -8.46
N ILE A 58 3.42 9.10 -9.23
CA ILE A 58 2.83 10.38 -8.85
C ILE A 58 1.33 10.26 -9.08
N LEU A 59 0.54 10.60 -8.05
CA LEU A 59 -0.88 10.85 -8.21
C LEU A 59 -1.04 12.32 -8.57
N SER A 60 -1.69 12.61 -9.70
CA SER A 60 -2.02 13.96 -10.13
C SER A 60 -3.53 14.12 -10.13
N GLU A 61 -4.01 15.09 -9.37
CA GLU A 61 -5.42 15.51 -9.39
C GLU A 61 -5.47 17.04 -9.40
N ALA A 62 -6.15 17.61 -10.38
CA ALA A 62 -6.43 19.04 -10.42
C ALA A 62 -7.60 19.36 -9.47
N TYR A 63 -7.52 20.49 -8.77
CA TYR A 63 -8.57 20.94 -7.85
C TYR A 63 -9.93 21.00 -8.56
N SER A 64 -10.97 20.54 -7.86
CA SER A 64 -12.33 20.44 -8.41
C SER A 64 -13.00 21.79 -8.68
N HIS A 65 -12.55 22.86 -8.01
CA HIS A 65 -13.09 24.22 -8.17
C HIS A 65 -12.61 24.91 -9.45
N ALA A 66 -11.51 24.44 -10.06
CA ALA A 66 -11.01 24.99 -11.30
C ALA A 66 -11.93 24.61 -12.46
N ASP A 67 -12.13 25.53 -13.41
CA ASP A 67 -12.90 25.25 -14.62
C ASP A 67 -12.23 24.15 -15.46
N PHE A 68 -13.00 23.53 -16.36
CA PHE A 68 -12.52 22.41 -17.15
C PHE A 68 -11.26 22.72 -17.96
N LYS A 69 -11.19 23.92 -18.58
CA LYS A 69 -10.04 24.33 -19.39
C LYS A 69 -8.80 24.44 -18.51
N THR A 70 -8.93 25.08 -17.35
CA THR A 70 -7.85 25.23 -16.36
C THR A 70 -7.38 23.87 -15.86
N ARG A 71 -8.28 22.93 -15.55
CA ARG A 71 -7.94 21.57 -15.10
C ARG A 71 -7.16 20.78 -16.17
N VAL A 72 -7.55 20.91 -17.44
CA VAL A 72 -6.83 20.30 -18.56
C VAL A 72 -5.44 20.90 -18.71
N GLN A 73 -5.33 22.23 -18.66
CA GLN A 73 -4.05 22.94 -18.82
C GLN A 73 -3.05 22.56 -17.72
N VAL A 74 -3.42 22.68 -16.45
CA VAL A 74 -2.50 22.38 -15.32
C VAL A 74 -2.06 20.92 -15.30
N THR A 75 -2.96 20.00 -15.69
CA THR A 75 -2.64 18.57 -15.76
C THR A 75 -1.69 18.29 -16.92
N HIS A 76 -1.90 18.93 -18.07
CA HIS A 76 -1.01 18.86 -19.22
C HIS A 76 0.39 19.38 -18.86
N ASP A 77 0.49 20.58 -18.30
CA ASP A 77 1.76 21.23 -18.01
C ASP A 77 2.53 20.47 -16.92
N PHE A 78 1.83 19.98 -15.90
CA PHE A 78 2.44 19.11 -14.89
C PHE A 78 2.98 17.81 -15.48
N LEU A 79 2.23 17.16 -16.38
CA LEU A 79 2.68 15.95 -17.07
C LEU A 79 3.90 16.21 -17.96
N VAL A 80 3.90 17.31 -18.71
CA VAL A 80 5.05 17.71 -19.54
C VAL A 80 6.29 17.93 -18.68
N GLU A 81 6.18 18.64 -17.54
CA GLU A 81 7.34 18.87 -16.68
C GLU A 81 7.82 17.62 -15.94
N ILE A 82 6.92 16.68 -15.59
CA ILE A 82 7.31 15.34 -15.11
C ILE A 82 8.17 14.63 -16.15
N LEU A 83 7.74 14.63 -17.42
CA LEU A 83 8.47 13.98 -18.50
C LEU A 83 9.82 14.66 -18.79
N ASN A 84 9.85 16.00 -18.78
CA ASN A 84 11.09 16.76 -18.94
C ASN A 84 12.09 16.46 -17.81
N TYR A 85 11.63 16.48 -16.56
CA TYR A 85 12.46 16.14 -15.40
C TYR A 85 12.96 14.69 -15.51
N ALA A 86 12.09 13.74 -15.82
CA ALA A 86 12.46 12.34 -15.95
C ALA A 86 13.48 12.12 -17.08
N ALA A 87 13.34 12.82 -18.21
CA ALA A 87 14.30 12.77 -19.31
C ALA A 87 15.66 13.35 -18.92
N LEU A 88 15.68 14.49 -18.22
CA LEU A 88 16.90 15.13 -17.74
C LEU A 88 17.64 14.29 -16.69
N HIS A 89 16.90 13.56 -15.85
CA HIS A 89 17.43 12.73 -14.77
C HIS A 89 17.41 11.22 -15.06
N ALA A 90 17.29 10.82 -16.33
CA ALA A 90 17.00 9.44 -16.72
C ALA A 90 18.03 8.41 -16.19
N ASP A 91 19.32 8.74 -16.23
CA ASP A 91 20.36 7.81 -15.79
C ASP A 91 20.42 7.68 -14.27
N GLU A 92 20.17 8.77 -13.54
CA GLU A 92 20.04 8.74 -12.08
C GLU A 92 18.85 7.88 -11.66
N ILE A 93 17.70 8.08 -12.30
CA ILE A 93 16.47 7.32 -12.06
C ILE A 93 16.72 5.83 -12.29
N ARG A 94 17.26 5.45 -13.44
CA ARG A 94 17.57 4.03 -13.76
C ARG A 94 18.55 3.42 -12.77
N ARG A 95 19.56 4.19 -12.34
CA ARG A 95 20.53 3.75 -11.34
C ARG A 95 19.86 3.48 -10.00
N LEU A 96 19.01 4.40 -9.53
CA LEU A 96 18.29 4.26 -8.26
C LEU A 96 17.35 3.04 -8.27
N GLU A 97 16.61 2.83 -9.36
CA GLU A 97 15.72 1.66 -9.48
C GLU A 97 16.49 0.34 -9.48
N ARG A 98 17.59 0.24 -10.25
CA ARG A 98 18.45 -0.96 -10.26
C ARG A 98 19.08 -1.22 -8.90
N GLU A 99 19.49 -0.17 -8.20
CA GLU A 99 20.06 -0.30 -6.86
C GLU A 99 19.00 -0.77 -5.85
N ALA A 100 17.77 -0.26 -5.92
CA ALA A 100 16.67 -0.71 -5.07
C ALA A 100 16.34 -2.19 -5.29
N ASP A 101 16.32 -2.65 -6.54
CA ASP A 101 16.10 -4.05 -6.90
C ASP A 101 17.22 -4.95 -6.36
N ARG A 102 18.48 -4.51 -6.51
CA ARG A 102 19.67 -5.22 -6.01
C ARG A 102 19.66 -5.32 -4.49
N GLN A 103 19.41 -4.21 -3.80
CA GLN A 103 19.36 -4.17 -2.33
C GLN A 103 18.27 -5.10 -1.80
N THR A 104 17.05 -5.02 -2.34
CA THR A 104 15.94 -5.89 -1.93
C THR A 104 16.30 -7.37 -2.10
N THR A 105 16.96 -7.71 -3.22
CA THR A 105 17.42 -9.09 -3.47
C THR A 105 18.46 -9.55 -2.44
N LEU A 106 19.43 -8.70 -2.10
CA LEU A 106 20.47 -9.00 -1.11
C LEU A 106 19.91 -9.12 0.32
N GLU A 107 19.00 -8.22 0.71
CA GLU A 107 18.30 -8.26 2.00
C GLU A 107 17.55 -9.60 2.13
N GLY A 108 16.71 -9.96 1.16
CA GLY A 108 15.97 -11.23 1.18
C GLY A 108 16.89 -12.46 1.22
N ALA A 109 17.99 -12.42 0.44
CA ALA A 109 19.00 -13.49 0.43
C ALA A 109 19.76 -13.63 1.76
N GLY A 110 19.66 -12.65 2.66
CA GLY A 110 20.46 -12.58 3.89
C GLY A 110 21.92 -12.23 3.64
N LEU A 111 22.23 -11.67 2.46
CA LEU A 111 23.56 -11.15 2.10
C LEU A 111 23.73 -9.67 2.50
N ALA A 112 22.62 -9.01 2.84
CA ALA A 112 22.57 -7.74 3.55
C ALA A 112 21.66 -7.87 4.78
N LEU A 113 21.73 -6.89 5.70
CA LEU A 113 20.86 -6.86 6.88
C LEU A 113 19.39 -6.82 6.45
N ARG A 114 18.58 -7.76 6.92
CA ARG A 114 17.13 -7.74 6.69
C ARG A 114 16.51 -6.60 7.49
N PRO A 115 15.85 -5.63 6.84
CA PRO A 115 15.25 -4.51 7.54
C PRO A 115 13.98 -4.95 8.30
N ALA A 116 13.59 -4.16 9.30
CA ALA A 116 12.22 -4.16 9.79
C ALA A 116 11.37 -3.33 8.83
N LEU A 117 10.29 -3.92 8.31
CA LEU A 117 9.36 -3.27 7.38
C LEU A 117 8.01 -3.09 8.06
N ALA A 118 7.32 -1.99 7.74
CA ALA A 118 6.02 -1.70 8.30
C ALA A 118 4.92 -2.63 7.77
N VAL A 119 4.10 -3.13 8.68
CA VAL A 119 2.83 -3.82 8.38
C VAL A 119 1.64 -2.90 8.67
N THR A 120 1.78 -1.97 9.62
CA THR A 120 0.80 -0.91 9.86
C THR A 120 1.45 0.47 9.89
N TYR A 121 0.65 1.47 9.55
CA TYR A 121 1.10 2.83 9.32
C TYR A 121 0.18 3.83 10.01
N LYS A 122 0.74 4.99 10.38
CA LYS A 122 0.00 6.20 10.75
C LYS A 122 0.44 7.37 9.88
N LEU A 123 -0.38 8.41 9.86
CA LEU A 123 -0.04 9.65 9.17
C LEU A 123 1.12 10.37 9.89
N GLY A 124 2.06 10.88 9.11
CA GLY A 124 3.15 11.72 9.56
C GLY A 124 2.96 13.16 9.07
N SER A 125 3.11 14.12 9.97
CA SER A 125 3.00 15.54 9.67
C SER A 125 4.34 16.16 9.30
N ARG A 126 4.33 17.12 8.37
CA ARG A 126 5.48 17.98 8.08
C ARG A 126 5.37 19.39 8.68
N GLY A 127 4.32 19.65 9.45
CA GLY A 127 4.05 20.94 10.07
C GLY A 127 2.73 21.56 9.65
N VAL A 128 2.53 22.82 10.03
CA VAL A 128 1.32 23.60 9.74
C VAL A 128 1.60 24.59 8.62
N GLU A 129 0.84 24.48 7.53
CA GLU A 129 0.99 25.31 6.33
C GLU A 129 -0.35 25.94 5.93
N PRO A 130 -0.32 27.06 5.19
CA PRO A 130 -1.52 27.58 4.54
C PRO A 130 -1.94 26.65 3.40
N VAL A 131 -3.14 26.08 3.49
CA VAL A 131 -3.78 25.27 2.44
C VAL A 131 -4.97 26.05 1.90
N VAL A 132 -5.01 26.27 0.59
CA VAL A 132 -6.12 26.96 -0.09
C VAL A 132 -7.19 25.94 -0.44
N LEU A 133 -8.41 26.16 0.06
CA LEU A 133 -9.56 25.30 -0.16
C LEU A 133 -10.74 26.15 -0.64
N GLU A 134 -11.60 25.54 -1.45
CA GLU A 134 -12.92 26.12 -1.71
C GLU A 134 -13.79 25.92 -0.46
N VAL A 135 -14.45 27.00 -0.05
CA VAL A 135 -15.39 26.96 1.08
C VAL A 135 -16.60 26.14 0.65
N MET A 136 -16.88 25.08 1.42
CA MET A 136 -18.03 24.21 1.21
C MET A 136 -19.12 24.55 2.21
N LYS A 137 -20.38 24.61 1.75
CA LYS A 137 -21.54 24.83 2.63
C LYS A 137 -22.52 23.65 2.58
N PRO A 138 -23.22 23.34 3.68
CA PRO A 138 -24.34 22.42 3.62
C PRO A 138 -25.43 22.99 2.69
N PRO A 139 -26.19 22.11 2.02
CA PRO A 139 -27.29 22.55 1.18
C PRO A 139 -28.40 23.17 2.04
N ASP A 140 -29.08 24.19 1.52
CA ASP A 140 -30.20 24.82 2.24
C ASP A 140 -31.29 23.77 2.51
N SER A 141 -31.95 23.85 3.68
CA SER A 141 -32.92 22.85 4.18
C SER A 141 -34.12 22.58 3.26
N THR A 142 -34.32 23.40 2.23
CA THR A 142 -35.39 23.31 1.23
C THR A 142 -34.98 22.57 -0.06
N SER A 143 -33.70 22.20 -0.20
CA SER A 143 -33.20 21.56 -1.43
C SER A 143 -33.45 20.04 -1.43
N VAL A 144 -34.44 19.61 -2.21
CA VAL A 144 -34.83 18.19 -2.38
C VAL A 144 -33.78 17.40 -3.20
N ARG A 145 -32.80 18.08 -3.79
CA ARG A 145 -31.68 17.46 -4.54
C ARG A 145 -30.49 17.22 -3.62
N GLY A 146 -30.43 16.08 -2.94
CA GLY A 146 -29.23 15.83 -2.13
C GLY A 146 -29.13 14.51 -1.37
N ARG A 147 -29.98 13.51 -1.62
CA ARG A 147 -29.78 12.16 -1.09
C ARG A 147 -29.18 11.27 -2.16
N VAL A 148 -27.87 11.29 -2.29
CA VAL A 148 -27.14 10.20 -2.96
C VAL A 148 -26.95 9.08 -1.93
N GLY A 149 -27.12 7.83 -2.34
CA GLY A 149 -27.16 6.64 -1.49
C GLY A 149 -26.07 6.64 -0.40
N GLY A 150 -26.48 6.50 0.86
CA GLY A 150 -25.61 6.46 2.03
C GLY A 150 -25.82 7.58 3.07
N GLY A 151 -26.72 8.54 2.83
CA GLY A 151 -27.17 9.48 3.86
C GLY A 151 -26.25 10.67 4.15
N ARG A 152 -25.17 10.89 3.37
CA ARG A 152 -24.38 12.13 3.43
C ARG A 152 -25.06 13.23 2.61
N GLN A 153 -25.35 14.36 3.25
CA GLN A 153 -25.79 15.56 2.54
C GLN A 153 -24.67 16.02 1.59
N GLN A 154 -25.02 16.29 0.34
CA GLN A 154 -24.07 16.80 -0.65
C GLN A 154 -23.72 18.25 -0.30
N LEU A 155 -22.48 18.50 0.10
CA LEU A 155 -21.97 19.86 0.31
C LEU A 155 -21.94 20.60 -1.04
N LEU A 156 -22.28 21.88 -1.01
CA LEU A 156 -22.27 22.75 -2.18
C LEU A 156 -21.04 23.66 -2.14
N PRO A 157 -20.30 23.78 -3.25
CA PRO A 157 -19.24 24.77 -3.39
C PRO A 157 -19.81 26.19 -3.35
N THR A 158 -19.09 27.13 -2.72
CA THR A 158 -19.48 28.55 -2.71
C THR A 158 -18.79 29.39 -3.78
N GLY A 159 -17.73 28.88 -4.42
CA GLY A 159 -16.83 29.66 -5.27
C GLY A 159 -15.83 30.53 -4.51
N GLU A 160 -15.93 30.61 -3.18
CA GLU A 160 -14.98 31.36 -2.34
C GLU A 160 -13.77 30.48 -2.00
N LEU A 161 -12.57 30.98 -2.28
CA LEU A 161 -11.33 30.33 -1.87
C LEU A 161 -10.83 30.93 -0.55
N ARG A 162 -10.48 30.07 0.41
CA ARG A 162 -9.94 30.47 1.70
C ARG A 162 -8.68 29.69 2.04
N ALA A 163 -7.70 30.41 2.59
CA ALA A 163 -6.50 29.80 3.15
C ALA A 163 -6.74 29.38 4.61
N TYR A 164 -6.56 28.09 4.89
CA TYR A 164 -6.62 27.51 6.23
C TYR A 164 -5.22 27.12 6.68
N ARG A 165 -4.83 27.46 7.91
CA ARG A 165 -3.59 26.95 8.50
C ARG A 165 -3.86 25.57 9.07
N LEU A 166 -3.43 24.53 8.35
CA LEU A 166 -3.71 23.13 8.69
C LEU A 166 -2.41 22.35 8.88
N PRO A 167 -2.37 21.39 9.82
CA PRO A 167 -1.38 20.32 9.79
C PRO A 167 -1.41 19.60 8.44
N VAL A 168 -0.26 19.46 7.78
CA VAL A 168 -0.11 18.75 6.52
C VAL A 168 0.51 17.38 6.77
N ASN A 169 -0.29 16.34 6.55
CA ASN A 169 0.07 14.94 6.74
C ASN A 169 0.32 14.28 5.37
N ASP A 170 1.56 14.39 4.88
CA ASP A 170 1.95 14.04 3.50
C ASP A 170 2.71 12.70 3.39
N ARG A 171 2.84 11.95 4.49
CA ARG A 171 3.60 10.71 4.53
C ARG A 171 3.03 9.71 5.52
N PHE A 172 3.44 8.47 5.36
CA PHE A 172 3.21 7.42 6.34
C PHE A 172 4.45 7.23 7.19
N VAL A 173 4.23 6.99 8.47
CA VAL A 173 5.27 6.56 9.42
C VAL A 173 4.83 5.26 10.06
N ASP A 174 5.80 4.43 10.37
CA ASP A 174 5.56 3.07 10.88
C ASP A 174 4.85 3.11 12.23
N SER A 175 3.80 2.30 12.40
CA SER A 175 3.17 2.04 13.71
C SER A 175 3.40 0.62 14.21
N LEU A 176 3.60 -0.33 13.30
CA LEU A 176 4.00 -1.70 13.61
C LEU A 176 4.93 -2.21 12.51
N THR A 177 6.06 -2.78 12.90
CA THR A 177 7.04 -3.35 11.97
C THR A 177 7.26 -4.84 12.23
N ARG A 178 7.68 -5.54 11.19
CA ARG A 178 8.11 -6.94 11.23
C ARG A 178 9.43 -7.11 10.47
N PRO A 179 10.32 -8.00 10.92
CA PRO A 179 11.54 -8.28 10.17
C PRO A 179 11.18 -8.88 8.81
N LEU A 180 11.87 -8.45 7.75
CA LEU A 180 11.79 -9.13 6.45
C LEU A 180 12.24 -10.59 6.64
N PRO A 181 11.43 -11.61 6.29
CA PRO A 181 11.86 -13.01 6.33
C PRO A 181 12.66 -13.36 5.07
N ALA A 182 13.23 -14.58 5.00
CA ALA A 182 13.87 -15.08 3.78
C ALA A 182 12.85 -15.42 2.67
N GLY A 183 11.59 -15.61 3.07
CA GLY A 183 10.52 -16.02 2.19
C GLY A 183 9.32 -16.50 2.99
N TYR A 184 8.33 -17.00 2.29
CA TYR A 184 7.08 -17.50 2.85
C TYR A 184 6.77 -18.88 2.30
N TYR A 185 6.25 -19.75 3.17
CA TYR A 185 5.65 -21.01 2.78
C TYR A 185 4.13 -20.87 2.75
N LEU A 186 3.51 -21.28 1.64
CA LEU A 186 2.06 -21.40 1.50
C LEU A 186 1.70 -22.88 1.30
N PRO A 187 0.58 -23.35 1.86
CA PRO A 187 0.20 -24.76 1.76
C PRO A 187 0.00 -25.19 0.29
N PRO A 188 0.08 -26.50 -0.01
CA PRO A 188 -0.18 -27.01 -1.35
C PRO A 188 -1.54 -26.60 -1.93
N ALA A 189 -2.53 -26.40 -1.05
CA ALA A 189 -3.88 -25.98 -1.42
C ALA A 189 -3.96 -24.53 -1.93
N ALA A 190 -3.00 -23.66 -1.56
CA ALA A 190 -2.95 -22.23 -1.90
C ALA A 190 -2.56 -21.91 -3.35
N GLY A 191 -3.03 -22.71 -4.30
CA GLY A 191 -2.66 -22.62 -5.72
C GLY A 191 -3.11 -21.32 -6.38
N GLU A 192 -4.28 -20.79 -6.01
CA GLU A 192 -4.80 -19.52 -6.51
C GLU A 192 -4.05 -18.32 -5.93
N ILE A 193 -3.58 -18.39 -4.68
CA ILE A 193 -2.71 -17.37 -4.10
C ILE A 193 -1.36 -17.38 -4.82
N ALA A 194 -0.79 -18.57 -5.05
CA ALA A 194 0.43 -18.72 -5.84
C ALA A 194 0.26 -18.18 -7.27
N ALA A 195 -0.89 -18.42 -7.91
CA ALA A 195 -1.21 -17.87 -9.22
C ALA A 195 -1.34 -16.33 -9.19
N LEU A 196 -1.99 -15.77 -8.18
CA LEU A 196 -2.13 -14.32 -8.00
C LEU A 196 -0.76 -13.64 -7.80
N LEU A 197 0.11 -14.23 -6.98
CA LEU A 197 1.49 -13.74 -6.82
C LEU A 197 2.23 -13.72 -8.16
N ARG A 198 2.08 -14.77 -8.97
CA ARG A 198 2.68 -14.83 -10.32
C ARG A 198 2.12 -13.77 -11.26
N LEU A 199 0.83 -13.41 -11.16
CA LEU A 199 0.27 -12.28 -11.92
C LEU A 199 0.92 -10.94 -11.58
N HIS A 200 1.44 -10.79 -10.36
CA HIS A 200 2.26 -9.64 -9.98
C HIS A 200 3.71 -9.71 -10.51
N GLY A 201 4.10 -10.80 -11.18
CA GLY A 201 5.47 -11.06 -11.62
C GLY A 201 6.39 -11.59 -10.52
N ILE A 202 5.83 -12.08 -9.42
CA ILE A 202 6.61 -12.67 -8.32
C ILE A 202 6.97 -14.11 -8.68
N HIS A 203 8.26 -14.45 -8.51
CA HIS A 203 8.71 -15.83 -8.67
C HIS A 203 8.23 -16.69 -7.51
N VAL A 204 7.55 -17.80 -7.85
CA VAL A 204 7.05 -18.78 -6.90
C VAL A 204 7.63 -20.15 -7.24
N GLN A 205 8.18 -20.81 -6.24
CA GLN A 205 8.66 -22.19 -6.34
C GLN A 205 7.66 -23.14 -5.68
N ARG A 206 7.65 -24.39 -6.10
CA ARG A 206 6.87 -25.46 -5.48
C ARG A 206 7.79 -26.61 -5.12
N LEU A 207 7.82 -26.98 -3.83
CA LEU A 207 8.61 -28.09 -3.34
C LEU A 207 8.14 -29.39 -4.02
N THR A 208 9.05 -30.25 -4.42
CA THR A 208 8.74 -31.56 -5.03
C THR A 208 8.91 -32.71 -4.05
N ALA A 209 9.46 -32.45 -2.87
CA ALA A 209 9.61 -33.39 -1.78
C ALA A 209 9.30 -32.69 -0.44
N GLU A 210 9.13 -33.49 0.61
CA GLU A 210 8.98 -33.00 1.97
C GLU A 210 10.23 -32.24 2.45
N TRP A 211 10.02 -31.24 3.31
CA TRP A 211 11.08 -30.42 3.89
C TRP A 211 10.77 -30.09 5.35
N THR A 212 11.68 -30.41 6.27
CA THR A 212 11.56 -30.01 7.68
C THR A 212 12.50 -28.85 7.98
N ASP A 213 11.97 -27.77 8.55
CA ASP A 213 12.76 -26.62 9.00
C ASP A 213 12.12 -25.92 10.20
N THR A 214 12.88 -25.04 10.83
CA THR A 214 12.34 -24.11 11.82
C THR A 214 11.75 -22.89 11.11
N VAL A 215 10.45 -22.68 11.27
CA VAL A 215 9.68 -21.59 10.65
C VAL A 215 9.00 -20.74 11.72
N GLU A 216 8.51 -19.57 11.33
CA GLU A 216 7.67 -18.74 12.19
C GLU A 216 6.23 -18.79 11.68
N THR A 217 5.27 -19.13 12.54
CA THR A 217 3.84 -19.10 12.23
C THR A 217 3.15 -18.09 13.14
N LEU A 218 2.07 -17.48 12.64
CA LEU A 218 1.28 -16.54 13.42
C LEU A 218 0.14 -17.29 14.10
N VAL A 219 0.10 -17.26 15.44
CA VAL A 219 -1.10 -17.61 16.20
C VAL A 219 -1.99 -16.37 16.22
N ALA A 220 -2.97 -16.37 15.33
CA ALA A 220 -3.78 -15.24 14.95
C ALA A 220 -5.11 -15.17 15.69
N GLN A 221 -5.49 -13.97 16.08
CA GLN A 221 -6.85 -13.55 16.41
C GLN A 221 -7.39 -12.78 15.21
N ILE A 222 -8.56 -13.17 14.71
CA ILE A 222 -9.11 -12.63 13.48
C ILE A 222 -10.48 -12.01 13.74
N SER A 223 -10.70 -10.83 13.18
CA SER A 223 -12.00 -10.17 13.15
C SER A 223 -12.28 -9.55 11.78
N TRP A 224 -13.55 -9.31 11.46
CA TRP A 224 -13.97 -8.74 10.17
C TRP A 224 -14.49 -7.32 10.38
N ALA A 225 -14.18 -6.44 9.43
CA ALA A 225 -14.78 -5.13 9.37
C ALA A 225 -16.31 -5.27 9.25
N PRO A 226 -17.09 -4.55 10.07
CA PRO A 226 -18.55 -4.67 10.07
C PRO A 226 -19.19 -4.14 8.79
N ARG A 227 -18.47 -3.33 8.02
CA ARG A 227 -18.89 -2.79 6.73
C ARG A 227 -18.01 -3.32 5.63
N GLU A 228 -18.63 -3.62 4.51
CA GLU A 228 -17.91 -3.91 3.28
C GLU A 228 -17.17 -2.68 2.77
N PHE A 229 -16.00 -2.91 2.21
CA PHE A 229 -15.26 -1.95 1.41
C PHE A 229 -15.02 -2.57 0.04
N GLN A 230 -15.58 -1.97 -1.02
CA GLN A 230 -15.44 -2.46 -2.40
C GLN A 230 -15.86 -3.94 -2.57
N GLY A 231 -16.88 -4.39 -1.84
CA GLY A 231 -17.36 -5.78 -1.88
C GLY A 231 -16.59 -6.77 -1.00
N HIS A 232 -15.68 -6.28 -0.13
CA HIS A 232 -14.91 -7.12 0.79
C HIS A 232 -15.18 -6.72 2.25
N HIS A 233 -15.50 -7.71 3.09
CA HIS A 233 -15.40 -7.57 4.54
C HIS A 233 -13.93 -7.75 4.94
N GLN A 234 -13.22 -6.63 5.08
CA GLN A 234 -11.79 -6.67 5.35
C GLN A 234 -11.45 -7.36 6.67
N VAL A 235 -10.41 -8.19 6.64
CA VAL A 235 -9.95 -8.97 7.78
C VAL A 235 -8.93 -8.18 8.62
N ILE A 236 -9.12 -8.11 9.93
CA ILE A 236 -8.16 -7.58 10.90
C ILE A 236 -7.52 -8.77 11.62
N ILE A 237 -6.19 -8.83 11.57
CA ILE A 237 -5.42 -9.93 12.15
C ILE A 237 -4.41 -9.34 13.13
N ASP A 238 -4.49 -9.81 14.37
CA ASP A 238 -3.51 -9.59 15.41
C ASP A 238 -3.01 -10.94 15.91
N GLY A 239 -1.85 -11.02 16.57
CA GLY A 239 -1.42 -12.30 17.12
C GLY A 239 0.02 -12.34 17.62
N THR A 240 0.45 -13.55 17.95
CA THR A 240 1.82 -13.83 18.40
C THR A 240 2.53 -14.73 17.41
N TRP A 241 3.73 -14.33 17.00
CA TRP A 241 4.59 -15.16 16.18
C TRP A 241 5.26 -16.25 17.02
N VAL A 242 5.15 -17.50 16.59
CA VAL A 242 5.72 -18.68 17.24
C VAL A 242 6.77 -19.29 16.32
N THR A 243 7.96 -19.52 16.85
CA THR A 243 9.04 -20.22 16.14
C THR A 243 9.04 -21.70 16.51
N ALA A 244 8.84 -22.59 15.54
CA ALA A 244 8.78 -24.03 15.79
C ALA A 244 9.29 -24.85 14.59
N PRO A 245 9.81 -26.07 14.81
CA PRO A 245 10.06 -27.01 13.72
C PRO A 245 8.74 -27.40 13.05
N ARG A 246 8.71 -27.39 11.71
CA ARG A 246 7.57 -27.83 10.90
C ARG A 246 8.05 -28.68 9.74
N THR A 247 7.27 -29.72 9.45
CA THR A 247 7.43 -30.55 8.25
C THR A 247 6.46 -30.05 7.19
N LEU A 248 7.01 -29.55 6.10
CA LEU A 248 6.30 -28.99 4.96
C LEU A 248 6.20 -30.08 3.88
N PRO A 249 4.99 -30.50 3.50
CA PRO A 249 4.83 -31.59 2.53
C PRO A 249 5.29 -31.17 1.14
N GLY A 250 5.57 -32.18 0.30
CA GLY A 250 5.72 -31.97 -1.13
C GLY A 250 4.49 -31.25 -1.70
N GLY A 251 4.73 -30.31 -2.61
CA GLY A 251 3.69 -29.44 -3.18
C GLY A 251 3.50 -28.11 -2.46
N THR A 252 4.15 -27.88 -1.31
CA THR A 252 4.19 -26.57 -0.64
C THR A 252 4.78 -25.51 -1.57
N HIS A 253 4.19 -24.32 -1.59
CA HIS A 253 4.72 -23.20 -2.34
C HIS A 253 5.74 -22.44 -1.48
N PHE A 254 6.85 -22.05 -2.08
CA PHE A 254 7.85 -21.18 -1.47
C PHE A 254 7.99 -19.90 -2.29
N VAL A 255 7.84 -18.77 -1.61
CA VAL A 255 7.94 -17.43 -2.20
C VAL A 255 9.10 -16.71 -1.53
N SER A 256 10.23 -16.64 -2.24
CA SER A 256 11.44 -15.99 -1.72
C SER A 256 11.26 -14.47 -1.63
N THR A 257 11.82 -13.82 -0.62
CA THR A 257 11.99 -12.36 -0.61
C THR A 257 13.29 -11.94 -1.30
N ALA A 258 14.17 -12.88 -1.65
CA ALA A 258 15.41 -12.66 -2.40
C ALA A 258 15.16 -12.46 -3.90
N GLN A 259 14.36 -11.44 -4.23
CA GLN A 259 14.04 -11.03 -5.60
C GLN A 259 13.72 -9.53 -5.61
N PRO A 260 13.75 -8.84 -6.77
CA PRO A 260 13.46 -7.41 -6.84
C PRO A 260 12.13 -6.99 -6.19
N LEU A 261 11.13 -7.87 -6.25
CA LEU A 261 9.81 -7.67 -5.65
C LEU A 261 9.70 -8.11 -4.18
N GLY A 262 10.80 -8.36 -3.47
CA GLY A 262 10.79 -8.88 -2.10
C GLY A 262 9.98 -8.04 -1.10
N ARG A 263 9.99 -6.71 -1.24
CA ARG A 263 9.16 -5.80 -0.42
C ARG A 263 7.66 -5.90 -0.76
N LEU A 264 7.33 -6.13 -2.02
CA LEU A 264 5.94 -6.43 -2.43
C LEU A 264 5.50 -7.80 -1.90
N VAL A 265 6.36 -8.83 -1.95
CA VAL A 265 6.08 -10.15 -1.35
C VAL A 265 5.74 -9.99 0.13
N PHE A 266 6.57 -9.26 0.88
CA PHE A 266 6.31 -8.93 2.28
C PHE A 266 4.96 -8.22 2.46
N SER A 267 4.71 -7.14 1.72
CA SER A 267 3.47 -6.38 1.84
C SER A 267 2.22 -7.18 1.48
N LEU A 268 2.32 -8.18 0.61
CA LEU A 268 1.20 -9.03 0.20
C LEU A 268 0.94 -10.18 1.18
N LEU A 269 2.00 -10.78 1.74
CA LEU A 269 1.91 -12.03 2.50
C LEU A 269 1.98 -11.85 4.02
N GLU A 270 2.35 -10.67 4.52
CA GLU A 270 2.29 -10.40 5.95
C GLU A 270 0.83 -10.33 6.44
N PRO A 271 0.38 -11.23 7.34
CA PRO A 271 -1.03 -11.34 7.70
C PRO A 271 -1.59 -10.11 8.43
N GLU A 272 -0.74 -9.46 9.23
CA GLU A 272 -1.08 -8.28 10.05
C GLU A 272 -1.14 -6.99 9.20
N GLY A 273 -0.77 -7.04 7.92
CA GLY A 273 -0.66 -5.88 7.05
C GLY A 273 -1.84 -5.66 6.10
N ASN A 274 -1.75 -4.61 5.27
CA ASN A 274 -2.75 -4.26 4.25
C ASN A 274 -2.65 -5.12 2.97
N GLY A 275 -2.32 -6.40 3.12
CA GLY A 275 -2.03 -7.34 2.03
C GLY A 275 -3.20 -8.22 1.61
N LEU A 276 -2.87 -9.40 1.09
CA LEU A 276 -3.84 -10.38 0.59
C LEU A 276 -4.78 -10.89 1.67
N ALA A 277 -4.31 -11.04 2.92
CA ALA A 277 -5.14 -11.41 4.06
C ALA A 277 -6.23 -10.37 4.33
N ARG A 278 -5.85 -9.08 4.42
CA ARG A 278 -6.78 -7.95 4.59
C ARG A 278 -7.84 -7.88 3.49
N TRP A 279 -7.47 -8.23 2.26
CA TRP A 279 -8.35 -8.22 1.08
C TRP A 279 -9.21 -9.49 0.94
N GLY A 280 -9.07 -10.45 1.85
CA GLY A 280 -9.88 -11.67 1.88
C GLY A 280 -9.40 -12.81 0.99
N ALA A 281 -8.18 -12.73 0.45
CA ALA A 281 -7.64 -13.82 -0.39
C ALA A 281 -7.42 -15.12 0.39
N PHE A 282 -7.31 -15.03 1.72
CA PHE A 282 -7.15 -16.18 2.60
C PHE A 282 -8.46 -16.71 3.16
N ASP A 283 -9.61 -16.06 2.91
CA ASP A 283 -10.89 -16.38 3.57
C ASP A 283 -11.30 -17.85 3.44
N ARG A 284 -10.99 -18.49 2.30
CA ARG A 284 -11.30 -19.92 2.07
C ARG A 284 -10.42 -20.88 2.88
N TYR A 285 -9.29 -20.40 3.37
CA TYR A 285 -8.36 -21.12 4.25
C TYR A 285 -8.63 -20.85 5.73
N LEU A 286 -9.33 -19.75 6.01
CA LEU A 286 -9.83 -19.42 7.33
C LEU A 286 -11.13 -20.23 7.51
N GLY A 287 -11.02 -21.42 8.11
CA GLY A 287 -12.15 -22.35 8.34
C GLY A 287 -13.28 -21.79 9.23
N THR A 288 -14.25 -22.63 9.60
CA THR A 288 -15.40 -22.20 10.45
C THR A 288 -15.00 -21.73 11.84
N GLU A 289 -13.82 -22.13 12.33
CA GLU A 289 -13.16 -21.63 13.55
C GLU A 289 -12.82 -20.13 13.52
N PHE A 290 -12.96 -19.49 12.35
CA PHE A 290 -12.79 -18.07 12.11
C PHE A 290 -14.13 -17.34 11.90
N GLY A 291 -15.27 -18.06 11.82
CA GLY A 291 -16.60 -17.47 11.63
C GLY A 291 -17.16 -16.81 12.90
N PRO A 292 -18.34 -16.15 12.83
CA PRO A 292 -19.00 -15.55 14.00
C PRO A 292 -19.32 -16.64 15.03
N GLY A 293 -18.48 -16.77 16.07
CA GLY A 293 -18.59 -17.81 17.11
C GLY A 293 -17.34 -18.67 17.31
N GLY A 294 -16.34 -18.62 16.42
CA GLY A 294 -15.04 -19.26 16.59
C GLY A 294 -14.06 -18.34 17.32
N GLY A 295 -14.12 -18.29 18.65
CA GLY A 295 -13.39 -17.32 19.47
C GLY A 295 -11.95 -17.71 19.85
N GLY A 296 -11.32 -18.64 19.13
CA GLY A 296 -10.00 -19.17 19.46
C GLY A 296 -8.89 -18.52 18.65
N ALA A 297 -7.70 -18.34 19.23
CA ALA A 297 -6.51 -18.02 18.46
C ALA A 297 -6.07 -19.26 17.67
N VAL A 298 -5.68 -19.07 16.41
CA VAL A 298 -5.54 -20.13 15.41
C VAL A 298 -4.33 -19.87 14.53
N GLU A 299 -3.69 -20.93 14.05
CA GLU A 299 -2.51 -20.79 13.21
C GLU A 299 -2.88 -20.26 11.81
N PHE A 300 -2.34 -19.09 11.44
CA PHE A 300 -2.54 -18.53 10.11
C PHE A 300 -1.81 -19.39 9.06
N PRO A 301 -2.41 -19.65 7.88
CA PRO A 301 -1.89 -20.61 6.89
C PRO A 301 -0.65 -20.13 6.10
N VAL A 302 0.12 -19.19 6.64
CA VAL A 302 1.36 -18.68 6.06
C VAL A 302 2.47 -18.80 7.11
N ALA A 303 3.56 -19.46 6.74
CA ALA A 303 4.74 -19.54 7.58
C ALA A 303 5.89 -18.70 6.99
N ARG A 304 6.59 -17.92 7.82
CA ARG A 304 7.82 -17.24 7.42
C ARG A 304 8.98 -18.24 7.41
N ALA A 305 9.75 -18.21 6.34
CA ALA A 305 10.98 -18.95 6.21
C ALA A 305 12.16 -18.13 6.78
N ARG A 306 12.99 -18.77 7.60
CA ARG A 306 14.21 -18.15 8.12
C ARG A 306 15.35 -18.17 7.09
N ARG A 307 15.29 -19.11 6.15
CA ARG A 307 16.24 -19.36 5.06
C ARG A 307 15.50 -19.97 3.85
N ALA A 308 16.16 -19.99 2.70
CA ALA A 308 15.66 -20.72 1.54
C ALA A 308 15.66 -22.25 1.82
N PRO A 309 14.64 -22.99 1.34
CA PRO A 309 14.58 -24.44 1.50
C PRO A 309 15.72 -25.13 0.74
N ARG A 310 16.22 -26.24 1.29
CA ARG A 310 17.20 -27.11 0.61
C ARG A 310 16.56 -28.27 -0.13
N ALA A 311 15.26 -28.48 0.07
CA ALA A 311 14.51 -29.50 -0.63
C ALA A 311 14.42 -29.18 -2.14
N PRO A 312 14.41 -30.21 -3.00
CA PRO A 312 14.15 -30.02 -4.42
C PRO A 312 12.84 -29.25 -4.64
N ALA A 313 12.89 -28.24 -5.50
CA ALA A 313 11.76 -27.39 -5.84
C ALA A 313 11.81 -27.05 -7.34
N ARG A 314 10.63 -26.86 -7.93
CA ARG A 314 10.50 -26.37 -9.31
C ARG A 314 9.91 -24.97 -9.30
N SER A 315 10.43 -24.09 -10.14
CA SER A 315 9.75 -22.83 -10.42
C SER A 315 8.42 -23.12 -11.09
N LEU A 316 7.36 -22.44 -10.64
CA LEU A 316 6.12 -22.43 -11.40
C LEU A 316 6.34 -21.57 -12.66
N PRO A 317 5.69 -21.93 -13.79
CA PRO A 317 5.88 -21.23 -15.08
C PRO A 317 5.30 -19.82 -15.05
#